data_AF-A0A3N7GI76-F1
#
_entry.id   AF-A0A3N7GI76-F1
#
_cell.length_a   1.000
_cell.length_b   1.000
_cell.length_c   1.000
_cell.angle_alpha   90.00
_cell.angle_beta   90.00
_cell.angle_gamma   90.00
#
_symmetry.space_group_name_H-M   'P 1'
#
loop_
_entity.id
_entity.type
_entity.pdbx_description
1 polymer ?
#
loop_
_entity_poly.entity_id
_entity_poly.type
_entity_poly.pdbx_seq_one_letter_code
_entity_poly.pdbx_strand_id
1 'polypeptide(L)'
;MRDDLNASEKRLIAALDRIDQFLDRADLARRTASGPPAGDAEGAEARLRKIQAENQRLSQDLAALHERQAAMLADCEARLAEAHQRLVHAGQEAARLSAANEALAEANRALIAAQGGGESPDETRRALEAEIESLRAARSAEIAQMGEIIDALDRMIDLPPQVGPAGASETGTAAPAEDGPAEPAGRSEEPAGDLAREGANLDGERG
;
A
#
# COMPACT_ATOMS: atom_id res chain seq x y z
N MET A 1 -19.98 75.52 18.48
CA MET A 1 -18.66 74.88 18.70
C MET A 1 -18.36 74.62 20.18
N ARG A 2 -18.35 75.63 21.08
CA ARG A 2 -18.19 75.37 22.53
C ARG A 2 -19.37 74.63 23.16
N ASP A 3 -20.60 74.92 22.72
CA ASP A 3 -21.80 74.27 23.26
C ASP A 3 -21.94 72.80 22.82
N ASP A 4 -21.49 72.48 21.61
CA ASP A 4 -21.48 71.11 21.07
C ASP A 4 -20.45 70.24 21.82
N LEU A 5 -19.31 70.82 22.17
CA LEU A 5 -18.28 70.16 22.99
C LEU A 5 -18.81 69.86 24.38
N ASN A 6 -19.44 70.83 25.05
CA ASN A 6 -20.08 70.64 26.35
C ASN A 6 -21.20 69.58 26.31
N ALA A 7 -21.97 69.52 25.22
CA ALA A 7 -22.99 68.50 25.02
C ALA A 7 -22.37 67.10 24.77
N SER A 8 -21.19 67.03 24.17
CA SER A 8 -20.44 65.77 24.00
C SER A 8 -19.82 65.29 25.31
N GLU A 9 -19.23 66.18 26.12
CA GLU A 9 -18.66 65.85 27.44
C GLU A 9 -19.72 65.35 28.41
N LYS A 10 -20.88 66.01 28.49
CA LYS A 10 -21.99 65.54 29.33
C LYS A 10 -22.49 64.16 28.91
N ARG A 11 -22.52 63.87 27.60
CA ARG A 11 -22.88 62.54 27.08
C ARG A 11 -21.81 61.51 27.38
N LEU A 12 -20.53 61.89 27.34
CA LEU A 12 -19.42 61.00 27.66
C LEU A 12 -19.41 60.63 29.15
N ILE A 13 -19.59 61.61 30.03
CA ILE A 13 -19.70 61.40 31.49
C ILE A 13 -20.87 60.47 31.81
N ALA A 14 -22.04 60.73 31.23
CA ALA A 14 -23.20 59.85 31.44
C ALA A 14 -23.00 58.42 30.88
N ALA A 15 -22.23 58.27 29.80
CA ALA A 15 -21.89 56.97 29.26
C ALA A 15 -20.90 56.22 30.16
N LEU A 16 -19.91 56.91 30.73
CA LEU A 16 -18.95 56.34 31.68
C LEU A 16 -19.63 55.91 32.98
N ASP A 17 -20.49 56.77 33.57
CA ASP A 17 -21.27 56.40 34.76
C ASP A 17 -22.15 55.17 34.53
N ARG A 18 -22.71 55.03 33.31
CA ARG A 18 -23.51 53.85 32.93
C ARG A 18 -22.64 52.60 32.80
N ILE A 19 -21.40 52.73 32.34
CA ILE A 19 -20.44 51.63 32.26
C ILE A 19 -20.00 51.22 33.66
N ASP A 20 -19.69 52.16 34.55
CA ASP A 20 -19.31 51.88 35.94
C ASP A 20 -20.44 51.14 36.68
N GLN A 21 -21.68 51.61 36.54
CA GLN A 21 -22.85 50.91 37.09
C GLN A 21 -23.06 49.52 36.47
N PHE A 22 -22.69 49.32 35.21
CA PHE A 22 -22.78 48.01 34.56
C PHE A 22 -21.69 47.07 35.09
N LEU A 23 -20.46 47.56 35.28
CA LEU A 23 -19.36 46.80 35.86
C LEU A 23 -19.64 46.43 37.31
N ASP A 24 -20.16 47.35 38.13
CA ASP A 24 -20.54 47.08 39.52
C ASP A 24 -21.65 46.01 39.61
N ARG A 25 -22.65 46.07 38.71
CA ARG A 25 -23.69 45.04 38.65
C ARG A 25 -23.14 43.70 38.17
N ALA A 26 -22.23 43.69 37.20
CA ALA A 26 -21.61 42.47 36.70
C ALA A 26 -20.71 41.81 37.77
N ASP A 27 -19.98 42.61 38.54
CA ASP A 27 -19.15 42.14 39.64
C ASP A 27 -19.98 41.66 40.83
N LEU A 28 -21.08 42.34 41.14
CA LEU A 28 -22.03 41.86 42.15
C LEU A 28 -22.66 40.53 41.71
N ALA A 29 -23.09 40.42 40.46
CA ALA A 29 -23.64 39.19 39.89
C ALA A 29 -22.62 38.04 39.92
N ARG A 30 -21.35 38.33 39.60
CA ARG A 30 -20.24 37.35 39.67
C ARG A 30 -20.00 36.89 41.11
N ARG A 31 -19.97 37.82 42.07
CA ARG A 31 -19.77 37.50 43.50
C ARG A 31 -20.95 36.72 44.07
N THR A 32 -22.19 37.00 43.66
CA THR A 32 -23.37 36.22 44.06
C THR A 32 -23.43 34.85 43.41
N ALA A 33 -22.92 34.71 42.18
CA ALA A 33 -22.78 33.42 41.50
C ALA A 33 -21.60 32.58 42.02
N SER A 34 -20.63 33.20 42.71
CA SER A 34 -19.48 32.55 43.35
C SER A 34 -19.65 32.25 44.84
N GLY A 35 -20.84 32.43 45.43
CA GLY A 35 -21.14 31.85 46.75
C GLY A 35 -21.17 30.32 46.66
N PRO A 36 -20.60 29.56 47.62
CA PRO A 36 -20.24 28.16 47.37
C PRO A 36 -21.47 27.23 47.39
N PRO A 37 -21.82 26.54 46.29
CA PRO A 37 -22.44 25.23 46.41
C PRO A 37 -21.34 24.24 46.80
N ALA A 38 -21.14 24.01 48.10
CA ALA A 38 -20.14 23.05 48.60
C ALA A 38 -20.31 21.62 48.01
N GLY A 39 -21.51 21.29 47.49
CA GLY A 39 -21.77 20.03 46.79
C GLY A 39 -21.39 19.96 45.30
N ASP A 40 -21.31 21.10 44.59
CA ASP A 40 -20.98 21.10 43.15
C ASP A 40 -19.47 21.13 42.89
N ALA A 41 -18.69 21.71 43.80
CA ALA A 41 -17.23 21.73 43.73
C ALA A 41 -16.64 20.31 43.87
N GLU A 42 -17.11 19.55 44.85
CA GLU A 42 -16.67 18.16 45.07
C GLU A 42 -17.09 17.24 43.90
N GLY A 43 -18.28 17.43 43.35
CA GLY A 43 -18.73 16.75 42.13
C GLY A 43 -17.94 17.14 40.89
N ALA A 44 -17.51 18.40 40.76
CA ALA A 44 -16.66 18.86 39.68
C ALA A 44 -15.24 18.28 39.79
N GLU A 45 -14.67 18.23 40.99
CA GLU A 45 -13.38 17.58 41.23
C GLU A 45 -13.42 16.08 40.90
N ALA A 46 -14.47 15.37 41.30
CA ALA A 46 -14.64 13.96 40.98
C ALA A 46 -14.72 13.73 39.45
N ARG A 47 -15.44 14.59 38.72
CA ARG A 47 -15.50 14.57 37.25
C ARG A 47 -14.13 14.85 36.62
N LEU A 48 -13.38 15.82 37.12
CA LEU A 48 -12.03 16.13 36.64
C LEU A 48 -11.07 14.96 36.86
N ARG A 49 -11.08 14.34 38.06
CA ARG A 49 -10.26 13.16 38.35
C ARG A 49 -10.59 11.99 37.43
N LYS A 50 -11.88 11.76 37.15
CA LYS A 50 -12.33 10.74 36.21
C LYS A 50 -11.81 11.00 34.79
N ILE A 51 -11.98 12.22 34.27
CA ILE A 51 -11.49 12.60 32.94
C ILE A 51 -9.97 12.48 32.87
N GLN A 52 -9.24 12.87 33.91
CA GLN A 52 -7.77 12.74 33.97
C GLN A 52 -7.34 11.27 33.94
N ALA A 53 -8.01 10.40 34.70
CA ALA A 53 -7.72 8.96 34.68
C ALA A 53 -8.01 8.34 33.29
N GLU A 54 -9.12 8.73 32.66
CA GLU A 54 -9.44 8.32 31.29
C GLU A 54 -8.40 8.83 30.28
N ASN A 55 -7.96 10.09 30.41
CA ASN A 55 -6.91 10.65 29.55
C ASN A 55 -5.58 9.92 29.70
N GLN A 56 -5.19 9.58 30.93
CA GLN A 56 -3.97 8.81 31.20
C GLN A 56 -4.05 7.42 30.57
N ARG A 57 -5.18 6.73 30.72
CA ARG A 57 -5.42 5.43 30.10
C ARG A 57 -5.35 5.51 28.58
N LEU A 58 -6.07 6.44 27.96
CA LEU A 58 -6.05 6.63 26.51
C LEU A 58 -4.65 6.98 25.99
N SER A 59 -3.89 7.78 26.73
CA SER A 59 -2.50 8.12 26.38
C SER A 59 -1.59 6.89 26.41
N GLN A 60 -1.77 6.00 27.39
CA GLN A 60 -1.06 4.72 27.47
C GLN A 60 -1.44 3.79 26.31
N ASP A 61 -2.74 3.69 26.01
CA ASP A 61 -3.23 2.88 24.90
C ASP A 61 -2.70 3.39 23.54
N LEU A 62 -2.65 4.71 23.34
CA LEU A 62 -2.07 5.33 22.15
C LEU A 62 -0.56 5.07 22.05
N ALA A 63 0.18 5.18 23.16
CA ALA A 63 1.61 4.88 23.18
C ALA A 63 1.88 3.41 22.80
N ALA A 64 1.12 2.48 23.38
CA ALA A 64 1.22 1.06 23.05
C ALA A 64 0.84 0.77 21.59
N LEU A 65 -0.16 1.47 21.05
CA LEU A 65 -0.53 1.34 19.63
C LEU A 65 0.56 1.87 18.71
N HIS A 66 1.15 3.03 19.02
CA HIS A 66 2.26 3.59 18.25
C HIS A 66 3.49 2.68 18.29
N GLU A 67 3.80 2.07 19.42
CA GLU A 67 4.90 1.11 19.54
C GLU A 67 4.65 -0.12 18.65
N ARG A 68 3.44 -0.68 18.66
CA ARG A 68 3.06 -1.79 17.78
C ARG A 68 3.12 -1.39 16.30
N GLN A 69 2.65 -0.19 15.95
CA GLN A 69 2.71 0.32 14.58
C GLN A 69 4.15 0.52 14.13
N ALA A 70 5.01 1.09 14.97
CA ALA A 70 6.42 1.26 14.69
C ALA A 70 7.12 -0.10 14.48
N ALA A 71 6.81 -1.09 15.31
CA ALA A 71 7.34 -2.45 15.15
C ALA A 71 6.87 -3.11 13.84
N MET A 72 5.58 -2.98 13.49
CA MET A 72 5.04 -3.50 12.23
C MET A 72 5.65 -2.81 11.00
N LEU A 73 5.85 -1.48 11.06
CA LEU A 73 6.50 -0.73 9.98
C LEU A 73 7.95 -1.17 9.82
N ALA A 74 8.69 -1.33 10.92
CA ALA A 74 10.07 -1.80 10.89
C ALA A 74 10.18 -3.22 10.29
N ASP A 75 9.28 -4.14 10.63
CA ASP A 75 9.23 -5.49 10.03
C ASP A 75 8.91 -5.42 8.53
N CYS A 76 7.94 -4.60 8.12
CA CYS A 76 7.63 -4.39 6.70
C CYS A 76 8.81 -3.78 5.92
N GLU A 77 9.49 -2.79 6.47
CA GLU A 77 10.67 -2.17 5.87
C GLU A 77 11.82 -3.17 5.72
N ALA A 78 12.06 -3.99 6.74
CA ALA A 78 13.07 -5.05 6.69
C ALA A 78 12.77 -6.07 5.59
N ARG A 79 11.53 -6.56 5.50
CA ARG A 79 11.09 -7.49 4.44
C ARG A 79 11.19 -6.88 3.05
N LEU A 80 10.89 -5.59 2.91
CA LEU A 80 11.01 -4.88 1.63
C LEU A 80 12.48 -4.74 1.21
N ALA A 81 13.37 -4.38 2.14
CA ALA A 81 14.80 -4.30 1.88
C ALA A 81 15.37 -5.66 1.45
N GLU A 82 14.99 -6.73 2.15
CA GLU A 82 15.39 -8.11 1.83
C GLU A 82 14.88 -8.54 0.44
N ALA A 83 13.60 -8.28 0.13
CA ALA A 83 13.03 -8.57 -1.18
C ALA A 83 13.72 -7.80 -2.31
N HIS A 84 14.05 -6.52 -2.07
CA HIS A 84 14.77 -5.70 -3.04
C HIS A 84 16.18 -6.24 -3.31
N GLN A 85 16.91 -6.64 -2.27
CA GLN A 85 18.24 -7.26 -2.42
C GLN A 85 18.17 -8.56 -3.24
N ARG A 86 17.17 -9.40 -3.00
CA ARG A 86 16.95 -10.62 -3.81
C ARG A 86 16.70 -10.30 -5.27
N LEU A 87 15.83 -9.33 -5.56
CA LEU A 87 15.55 -8.92 -6.94
C LEU A 87 16.79 -8.40 -7.66
N VAL A 88 17.62 -7.59 -6.98
CA VAL A 88 18.88 -7.10 -7.54
C VAL A 88 19.83 -8.26 -7.84
N HIS A 89 19.97 -9.20 -6.91
CA HIS A 89 20.83 -10.38 -7.08
C HIS A 89 20.35 -11.26 -8.25
N ALA A 90 19.07 -11.60 -8.30
CA ALA A 90 18.47 -12.38 -9.38
C ALA A 90 18.63 -11.68 -10.74
N GLY A 91 18.47 -10.35 -10.79
CA GLY A 91 18.70 -9.56 -11.99
C GLY A 91 20.14 -9.61 -12.49
N GLN A 92 21.12 -9.60 -11.57
CA GLN A 92 22.55 -9.73 -11.92
C GLN A 92 22.86 -11.13 -12.48
N GLU A 93 22.34 -12.19 -11.87
CA GLU A 93 22.53 -13.56 -12.35
C GLU A 93 21.87 -13.76 -13.73
N ALA A 94 20.66 -13.22 -13.94
CA ALA A 94 20.00 -13.27 -15.25
C ALA A 94 20.80 -12.53 -16.33
N ALA A 95 21.36 -11.36 -16.01
CA ALA A 95 22.20 -10.61 -16.94
C ALA A 95 23.49 -11.37 -17.28
N ARG A 96 24.15 -12.00 -16.30
CA ARG A 96 25.33 -12.85 -16.51
C ARG A 96 25.02 -14.04 -17.42
N LEU A 97 23.92 -14.73 -17.16
CA LEU A 97 23.47 -15.85 -17.99
C LEU A 97 23.16 -15.41 -19.43
N SER A 98 22.46 -14.29 -19.61
CA SER A 98 22.18 -13.73 -20.95
C SER A 98 23.47 -13.43 -21.70
N ALA A 99 24.41 -12.72 -21.07
CA ALA A 99 25.68 -12.35 -21.69
C ALA A 99 26.51 -13.59 -22.09
N ALA A 100 26.57 -14.61 -21.24
CA ALA A 100 27.29 -15.85 -21.55
C ALA A 100 26.63 -16.63 -22.70
N ASN A 101 25.30 -16.64 -22.77
CA ASN A 101 24.57 -17.26 -23.86
C ASN A 101 24.71 -16.50 -25.19
N GLU A 102 24.72 -15.17 -25.15
CA GLU A 102 25.00 -14.33 -26.32
C GLU A 102 26.41 -14.59 -26.86
N ALA A 103 27.41 -14.64 -25.97
CA ALA A 103 28.79 -14.97 -26.33
C ALA A 103 28.91 -16.38 -26.95
N LEU A 104 28.23 -17.38 -26.40
CA LEU A 104 28.18 -18.73 -26.97
C LEU A 104 27.49 -18.74 -28.35
N ALA A 105 26.40 -18.00 -28.52
CA ALA A 105 25.70 -17.88 -29.80
C ALA A 105 26.55 -17.18 -30.87
N GLU A 106 27.34 -16.17 -30.48
CA GLU A 106 28.32 -15.52 -31.35
C GLU A 106 29.45 -16.47 -31.75
N ALA A 107 30.03 -17.20 -30.78
CA ALA A 107 31.10 -18.15 -31.06
C ALA A 107 30.64 -19.30 -31.96
N ASN A 108 29.41 -19.80 -31.77
CA ASN A 108 28.81 -20.80 -32.65
C ASN A 108 28.60 -20.28 -34.07
N ARG A 109 28.14 -19.03 -34.25
CA ARG A 109 28.03 -18.40 -35.57
C ARG A 109 29.40 -18.27 -36.26
N ALA A 110 30.44 -17.89 -35.51
CA ALA A 110 31.81 -17.81 -36.03
C ALA A 110 32.35 -19.18 -36.47
N LEU A 111 32.11 -20.22 -35.67
CA LEU A 111 32.53 -21.59 -35.99
C LEU A 111 31.85 -22.10 -37.27
N ILE A 112 30.54 -21.90 -37.41
CA ILE A 112 29.79 -22.27 -38.63
C ILE A 112 30.32 -21.53 -39.86
N ALA A 113 30.62 -20.23 -39.72
CA ALA A 113 31.20 -19.44 -40.82
C ALA A 113 32.60 -19.94 -41.23
N ALA A 114 33.41 -20.38 -40.27
CA ALA A 114 34.76 -20.88 -40.51
C ALA A 114 34.79 -22.26 -41.21
N GLN A 115 33.75 -23.09 -41.02
CA GLN A 115 33.65 -24.42 -41.64
C GLN A 115 33.66 -24.37 -43.19
N GLY A 116 33.27 -23.25 -43.80
CA GLY A 116 33.32 -23.06 -45.26
C GLY A 116 34.69 -22.68 -45.82
N GLY A 117 35.65 -22.29 -44.98
CA GLY A 117 36.98 -21.79 -45.38
C GLY A 117 38.18 -22.53 -44.78
N GLY A 118 37.93 -23.56 -43.97
CA GLY A 118 38.93 -24.27 -43.17
C GLY A 118 38.82 -23.85 -41.69
N GLU A 119 38.53 -24.82 -40.82
CA GLU A 119 38.39 -24.61 -39.39
C GLU A 119 39.71 -24.09 -38.79
N SER A 120 39.69 -22.86 -38.25
CA SER A 120 40.82 -22.32 -37.51
C SER A 120 40.82 -22.89 -36.08
N PRO A 121 41.93 -23.45 -35.59
CA PRO A 121 42.04 -23.93 -34.20
C PRO A 121 41.67 -22.88 -33.15
N ASP A 122 41.83 -21.59 -33.48
CA ASP A 122 41.51 -20.49 -32.58
C ASP A 122 40.01 -20.22 -32.48
N GLU A 123 39.22 -20.47 -33.53
CA GLU A 123 37.75 -20.35 -33.48
C GLU A 123 37.16 -21.52 -32.66
N THR A 124 37.69 -22.73 -32.83
CA THR A 124 37.32 -23.87 -31.99
C THR A 124 37.64 -23.62 -30.52
N ARG A 125 38.83 -23.07 -30.22
CA ARG A 125 39.19 -22.70 -28.83
C ARG A 125 38.22 -21.66 -28.25
N ARG A 126 37.91 -20.60 -29.01
CA ARG A 126 36.95 -19.57 -28.57
C ARG A 126 35.55 -20.11 -28.33
N ALA A 127 35.07 -21.03 -29.17
CA ALA A 127 33.78 -21.69 -28.99
C ALA A 127 33.74 -22.53 -27.69
N LEU A 128 34.78 -23.32 -27.44
CA LEU A 128 34.89 -24.12 -26.21
C LEU A 128 34.99 -23.24 -24.95
N GLU A 129 35.73 -22.13 -25.01
CA GLU A 129 35.80 -21.17 -23.91
C GLU A 129 34.44 -20.52 -23.61
N ALA A 130 33.71 -20.11 -24.65
CA ALA A 130 32.36 -19.57 -24.51
C ALA A 130 31.35 -20.61 -23.98
N GLU A 131 31.49 -21.88 -24.38
CA GLU A 131 30.65 -22.98 -23.89
C GLU A 131 30.88 -23.22 -22.40
N ILE A 132 32.14 -23.29 -21.98
CA ILE A 132 32.49 -23.46 -20.56
C ILE A 132 31.93 -22.29 -19.74
N GLU A 133 32.02 -21.05 -20.24
CA GLU A 133 31.52 -19.88 -19.53
C GLU A 133 29.98 -19.87 -19.44
N SER A 134 29.27 -20.25 -20.51
CA SER A 134 27.81 -20.42 -20.50
C SER A 134 27.38 -21.50 -19.49
N LEU A 135 28.06 -22.65 -19.46
CA LEU A 135 27.77 -23.72 -18.51
C LEU A 135 28.03 -23.30 -17.05
N ARG A 136 29.09 -22.52 -16.81
CA ARG A 136 29.38 -21.96 -15.48
C ARG A 136 28.32 -20.95 -15.05
N ALA A 137 27.90 -20.06 -15.94
CA ALA A 137 26.84 -19.10 -15.66
C ALA A 137 25.50 -19.80 -15.38
N ALA A 138 25.16 -20.82 -16.17
CA ALA A 138 23.95 -21.63 -15.94
C ALA A 138 24.00 -22.33 -14.58
N ARG A 139 25.12 -22.98 -14.24
CA ARG A 139 25.29 -23.66 -12.96
C ARG A 139 25.24 -22.68 -11.77
N SER A 140 25.81 -21.48 -11.91
CA SER A 140 25.71 -20.42 -10.89
C SER A 140 24.25 -20.04 -10.65
N ALA A 141 23.49 -19.79 -11.72
CA ALA A 141 22.08 -19.45 -11.64
C ALA A 141 21.25 -20.57 -10.99
N GLU A 142 21.52 -21.84 -11.33
CA GLU A 142 20.85 -23.00 -10.71
C GLU A 142 21.15 -23.10 -9.20
N ILE A 143 22.41 -22.92 -8.79
CA ILE A 143 22.79 -22.95 -7.37
C ILE A 143 22.10 -21.81 -6.62
N ALA A 144 22.06 -20.61 -7.20
CA ALA A 144 21.37 -19.47 -6.61
C ALA A 144 19.86 -19.74 -6.43
N GLN A 145 19.19 -20.25 -7.47
CA GLN A 145 17.78 -20.63 -7.42
C GLN A 145 17.50 -21.72 -6.38
N MET A 146 18.36 -22.74 -6.29
CA MET A 146 18.23 -23.80 -5.29
C MET A 146 18.36 -23.23 -3.87
N GLY A 147 19.30 -22.30 -3.65
CA GLY A 147 19.42 -21.58 -2.38
C GLY A 147 18.16 -20.81 -2.03
N GLU A 148 17.58 -20.08 -2.99
CA GLU A 148 16.31 -19.35 -2.78
C GLU A 148 15.14 -20.29 -2.42
N ILE A 149 15.08 -21.48 -3.04
CA ILE A 149 14.07 -22.49 -2.72
C ILE A 149 14.25 -23.01 -1.29
N ILE A 150 15.49 -23.33 -0.88
CA ILE A 150 15.77 -23.79 0.48
C ILE A 150 15.39 -22.72 1.50
N ASP A 151 15.82 -21.46 1.28
CA ASP A 151 15.45 -20.34 2.15
C ASP A 151 13.93 -20.13 2.24
N ALA A 152 13.21 -20.36 1.14
CA ALA A 152 11.74 -20.29 1.14
C ALA A 152 11.11 -21.44 1.94
N LEU A 153 11.65 -22.66 1.81
CA LEU A 153 11.18 -23.83 2.55
C LEU A 153 11.45 -23.70 4.06
N ASP A 154 12.65 -23.24 4.45
CA ASP A 154 12.98 -23.00 5.87
C ASP A 154 12.03 -21.98 6.49
N ARG A 155 11.73 -20.89 5.77
CA ARG A 155 10.73 -19.92 6.21
C ARG A 155 9.32 -20.49 6.34
N MET A 156 8.93 -21.43 5.47
CA MET A 156 7.62 -22.10 5.59
C MET A 156 7.55 -23.05 6.77
N ILE A 157 8.68 -23.69 7.13
CA ILE A 157 8.77 -24.62 8.27
C ILE A 157 8.81 -23.84 9.59
N ASP A 158 9.54 -22.74 9.64
CA ASP A 158 9.72 -21.91 10.84
C ASP A 158 8.54 -20.96 11.11
N LEU A 159 7.62 -20.78 10.14
CA LEU A 159 6.42 -19.98 10.35
C LEU A 159 5.44 -20.75 11.25
N PRO A 160 5.19 -20.32 12.51
CA PRO A 160 4.13 -20.91 13.31
C PRO A 160 2.79 -20.76 12.59
N PRO A 161 1.82 -21.67 12.79
CA PRO A 161 0.50 -21.55 12.19
C PRO A 161 -0.04 -20.17 12.57
N GLN A 162 -0.38 -19.38 11.56
CA GLN A 162 -1.02 -18.08 11.72
C GLN A 162 -2.32 -18.31 12.49
N VAL A 163 -2.29 -18.13 13.81
CA VAL A 163 -3.49 -18.00 14.63
C VAL A 163 -4.03 -16.62 14.32
N GLY A 164 -4.73 -16.51 13.18
CA GLY A 164 -5.58 -15.37 12.91
C GLY A 164 -6.55 -15.19 14.07
N PRO A 165 -6.96 -13.95 14.39
CA PRO A 165 -7.88 -13.72 15.50
C PRO A 165 -9.16 -14.51 15.27
N ALA A 166 -9.32 -15.59 16.04
CA ALA A 166 -10.56 -16.32 16.19
C ALA A 166 -11.58 -15.37 16.82
N GLY A 167 -12.46 -14.79 16.01
CA GLY A 167 -13.47 -13.86 16.51
C GLY A 167 -14.09 -12.96 15.43
N ALA A 168 -14.54 -13.54 14.32
CA ALA A 168 -15.48 -12.86 13.43
C ALA A 168 -16.38 -13.89 12.73
N SER A 169 -17.00 -14.76 13.52
CA SER A 169 -18.21 -15.48 13.10
C SER A 169 -19.38 -14.88 13.83
N GLU A 170 -20.38 -14.47 13.05
CA GLU A 170 -21.80 -14.44 13.39
C GLU A 170 -22.28 -13.35 14.37
N THR A 171 -22.65 -12.20 13.79
CA THR A 171 -23.97 -11.63 14.08
C THR A 171 -24.63 -11.22 12.76
N GLY A 172 -25.73 -11.90 12.43
CA GLY A 172 -26.59 -11.52 11.33
C GLY A 172 -27.17 -10.13 11.57
N THR A 173 -27.19 -9.32 10.53
CA THR A 173 -28.15 -8.24 10.39
C THR A 173 -28.63 -8.27 8.96
N ALA A 174 -29.90 -8.65 8.82
CA ALA A 174 -30.62 -8.70 7.57
C ALA A 174 -30.64 -7.32 6.90
N ALA A 175 -30.19 -7.25 5.65
CA ALA A 175 -30.55 -6.18 4.73
C ALA A 175 -31.88 -6.54 4.06
N PRO A 176 -32.81 -5.59 3.88
CA PRO A 176 -34.08 -5.86 3.23
C PRO A 176 -33.90 -6.05 1.73
N ALA A 177 -34.68 -6.96 1.17
CA ALA A 177 -34.76 -7.30 -0.24
C ALA A 177 -35.29 -6.11 -1.06
N GLU A 178 -34.59 -5.78 -2.15
CA GLU A 178 -35.21 -5.13 -3.30
C GLU A 178 -35.54 -6.21 -4.35
N ASP A 179 -36.82 -6.22 -4.68
CA ASP A 179 -37.54 -7.17 -5.52
C ASP A 179 -37.37 -6.75 -7.00
N GLY A 180 -36.71 -7.57 -7.80
CA GLY A 180 -36.56 -7.39 -9.24
C GLY A 180 -36.99 -8.68 -9.96
N PRO A 181 -38.03 -8.66 -10.81
CA PRO A 181 -38.59 -9.90 -11.34
C PRO A 181 -37.73 -10.50 -12.45
N ALA A 182 -37.68 -11.83 -12.38
CA ALA A 182 -36.93 -12.75 -13.23
C ALA A 182 -37.39 -12.78 -14.70
N GLU A 183 -36.42 -13.18 -15.56
CA GLU A 183 -36.61 -13.67 -16.93
C GLU A 183 -37.69 -14.77 -17.05
N PRO A 184 -38.12 -15.03 -18.30
CA PRO A 184 -38.17 -16.43 -18.71
C PRO A 184 -37.48 -16.71 -20.07
N ALA A 185 -36.51 -17.62 -19.99
CA ALA A 185 -36.25 -18.77 -20.87
C ALA A 185 -36.71 -18.73 -22.34
N GLY A 186 -35.75 -18.83 -23.26
CA GLY A 186 -35.93 -19.23 -24.65
C GLY A 186 -34.85 -20.22 -25.11
N ARG A 187 -35.20 -21.51 -25.18
CA ARG A 187 -34.52 -22.55 -25.97
C ARG A 187 -34.86 -22.35 -27.45
N SER A 188 -33.91 -22.43 -28.37
CA SER A 188 -34.03 -22.96 -29.75
C SER A 188 -32.60 -23.05 -30.33
N GLU A 189 -32.03 -24.24 -30.51
CA GLU A 189 -32.03 -25.01 -31.78
C GLU A 189 -31.09 -24.43 -32.85
N GLU A 190 -30.04 -25.21 -33.18
CA GLU A 190 -29.30 -25.11 -34.44
C GLU A 190 -30.24 -25.26 -35.64
N PRO A 191 -29.84 -24.73 -36.81
CA PRO A 191 -29.84 -25.63 -37.95
C PRO A 191 -28.62 -25.51 -38.84
N ALA A 192 -28.20 -26.68 -39.34
CA ALA A 192 -27.41 -26.86 -40.54
C ALA A 192 -28.15 -26.31 -41.77
N GLY A 193 -27.39 -25.72 -42.70
CA GLY A 193 -27.91 -25.19 -43.98
C GLY A 193 -26.80 -25.01 -45.00
N ASP A 194 -26.52 -26.09 -45.71
CA ASP A 194 -25.79 -26.17 -46.97
C ASP A 194 -26.44 -25.31 -48.07
N LEU A 195 -25.68 -24.41 -48.72
CA LEU A 195 -25.94 -23.94 -50.09
C LEU A 195 -24.61 -23.65 -50.81
N ALA A 196 -24.08 -24.72 -51.40
CA ALA A 196 -23.46 -24.80 -52.72
C ALA A 196 -23.35 -23.55 -53.63
N ARG A 197 -22.16 -23.44 -54.26
CA ARG A 197 -21.87 -22.95 -55.64
C ARG A 197 -22.12 -21.44 -55.89
N GLU A 198 -21.43 -20.70 -56.75
CA GLU A 198 -20.72 -20.98 -57.99
C GLU A 198 -19.93 -19.72 -58.41
N GLY A 199 -18.89 -19.88 -59.24
CA GLY A 199 -18.43 -18.84 -60.17
C GLY A 199 -17.26 -17.97 -59.68
N ALA A 200 -16.03 -18.27 -60.12
CA ALA A 200 -15.42 -17.69 -61.33
C ALA A 200 -14.90 -16.28 -61.04
N ASN A 201 -13.58 -16.01 -61.05
CA ASN A 201 -12.70 -15.81 -62.21
C ASN A 201 -11.77 -14.63 -61.76
N LEU A 202 -10.52 -14.41 -62.11
CA LEU A 202 -9.56 -14.87 -63.12
C LEU A 202 -8.17 -14.44 -62.63
N ASP A 203 -7.17 -15.23 -63.00
CA ASP A 203 -5.89 -14.85 -63.60
C ASP A 203 -5.20 -13.51 -63.27
N GLY A 204 -3.89 -13.63 -63.02
CA GLY A 204 -2.90 -12.58 -63.22
C GLY A 204 -1.80 -12.63 -62.15
N GLU A 205 -0.53 -12.86 -62.42
CA GLU A 205 0.22 -13.19 -63.63
C GLU A 205 1.57 -13.68 -63.10
N ARG A 206 2.15 -14.69 -63.74
CA ARG A 206 3.58 -14.97 -63.61
C ARG A 206 4.31 -14.01 -64.56
N GLY A 207 5.36 -13.38 -64.07
CA GLY A 207 6.43 -12.76 -64.83
C GLY A 207 7.69 -12.86 -64.00
#